data_AF-A0A7D5PAU5-F1
#
_entry.id   AF-A0A7D5PAU5-F1
#
_cell.length_a   1.000
_cell.length_b   1.000
_cell.length_c   1.000
_cell.angle_alpha   90.00
_cell.angle_beta   90.00
_cell.angle_gamma   90.00
#
_symmetry.space_group_name_H-M   'P 1'
#
loop_
_entity.id
_entity.type
_entity.pdbx_description
1 polymer ?
#
loop_
_entity_poly.entity_id
_entity_poly.type
_entity_poly.pdbx_seq_one_letter_code
_entity_poly.pdbx_strand_id
1 'polypeptide(L)'
;MTDTSDHRIELYLRGDTYGSYDRQQRVLGRVEDLEAEGVVTDTAVDASWQRIRTPEQDSRDEALATYEEFGEWASENGYRLEPAFERRQRSYIGSDAVHDVVVFPMASLAVYEGSDLQAVFPCADESGEINFSVQDCLEAFESGETDWFEQFAPVTVDRASPRLTVNAD
;
A
#
# COMPACT_ATOMS: atom_id res chain seq x y z
N MET A 1 17.09 2.18 24.14
CA MET A 1 17.64 1.53 22.95
C MET A 1 16.43 1.21 22.15
N THR A 2 16.07 2.08 21.22
CA THR A 2 15.03 1.78 20.24
C THR A 2 15.64 0.73 19.34
N ASP A 3 15.11 -0.48 19.37
CA ASP A 3 15.40 -1.46 18.32
C ASP A 3 15.04 -0.75 17.01
N THR A 4 16.06 -0.41 16.22
CA THR A 4 15.85 0.08 14.86
C THR A 4 15.40 -1.14 14.08
N SER A 5 14.15 -1.55 14.27
CA SER A 5 13.53 -2.62 13.49
C SER A 5 13.70 -2.27 12.03
N ASP A 6 14.15 -3.26 11.26
CA ASP A 6 14.60 -3.13 9.88
C ASP A 6 13.38 -3.01 8.95
N HIS A 7 12.60 -1.94 9.18
CA HIS A 7 11.35 -1.69 8.51
C HIS A 7 11.61 -1.15 7.10
N ARG A 8 10.97 -1.77 6.12
CA ARG A 8 10.85 -1.29 4.75
C ARG A 8 9.45 -0.77 4.52
N ILE A 9 9.33 0.43 3.95
CA ILE A 9 8.04 1.00 3.56
C ILE A 9 7.86 0.93 2.05
N GLU A 10 6.70 0.48 1.61
CA GLU A 10 6.28 0.56 0.21
C GLU A 10 5.08 1.51 0.07
N LEU A 11 5.30 2.65 -0.58
CA LEU A 11 4.30 3.67 -0.85
C LEU A 11 3.80 3.57 -2.29
N TYR A 12 2.49 3.32 -2.44
CA TYR A 12 1.81 3.22 -3.71
C TYR A 12 0.94 4.47 -3.90
N LEU A 13 1.22 5.27 -4.94
CA LEU A 13 0.52 6.51 -5.24
C LEU A 13 -0.26 6.39 -6.54
N ARG A 14 -1.52 6.84 -6.51
CA ARG A 14 -2.40 6.78 -7.68
C ARG A 14 -2.22 7.98 -8.61
N GLY A 15 -1.62 7.76 -9.77
CA GLY A 15 -1.22 8.84 -10.70
C GLY A 15 -2.36 9.56 -11.46
N ASP A 16 -3.60 9.05 -11.48
CA ASP A 16 -4.71 9.65 -12.27
C ASP A 16 -5.58 10.66 -11.49
N THR A 17 -5.20 11.04 -10.28
CA THR A 17 -6.04 11.88 -9.42
C THR A 17 -5.75 13.36 -9.65
N TYR A 18 -6.54 14.00 -10.53
CA TYR A 18 -6.40 15.43 -10.85
C TYR A 18 -6.61 16.30 -9.59
N GLY A 19 -5.68 17.21 -9.30
CA GLY A 19 -5.75 18.12 -8.13
C GLY A 19 -5.34 17.49 -6.79
N SER A 20 -4.82 16.27 -6.81
CA SER A 20 -4.36 15.55 -5.61
C SER A 20 -2.83 15.51 -5.47
N TYR A 21 -2.11 16.10 -6.42
CA TYR A 21 -0.66 16.13 -6.50
C TYR A 21 0.00 16.71 -5.25
N ASP A 22 -0.52 17.82 -4.69
CA ASP A 22 0.02 18.42 -3.45
C ASP A 22 -0.08 17.49 -2.24
N ARG A 23 -1.17 16.72 -2.13
CA ARG A 23 -1.33 15.75 -1.03
C ARG A 23 -0.44 14.53 -1.26
N GLN A 24 -0.26 14.06 -2.49
CA GLN A 24 0.67 12.96 -2.79
C GLN A 24 2.12 13.35 -2.50
N GLN A 25 2.54 14.55 -2.93
CA GLN A 25 3.87 15.06 -2.62
C GLN A 25 4.11 15.22 -1.12
N ARG A 26 3.09 15.59 -0.34
CA ARG A 26 3.22 15.65 1.12
C ARG A 26 3.44 14.28 1.74
N VAL A 27 2.73 13.26 1.26
CA VAL A 27 2.91 11.87 1.74
C VAL A 27 4.28 11.34 1.32
N LEU A 28 4.67 11.60 0.07
CA LEU A 28 5.97 11.23 -0.47
C LEU A 28 7.11 11.85 0.34
N GLY A 29 7.09 13.18 0.55
CA GLY A 29 8.13 13.86 1.31
C GLY A 29 8.27 13.33 2.73
N ARG A 30 7.16 12.96 3.40
CA ARG A 30 7.24 12.30 4.71
C ARG A 30 7.91 10.94 4.68
N VAL A 31 7.64 10.13 3.66
CA VAL A 31 8.31 8.82 3.51
C VAL A 31 9.80 9.01 3.24
N GLU A 32 10.16 9.97 2.38
CA GLU A 32 11.56 10.33 2.11
C GLU A 32 12.27 10.86 3.37
N ASP A 33 11.59 11.67 4.18
CA ASP A 33 12.12 12.18 5.44
C ASP A 33 12.40 11.03 6.43
N LEU A 34 11.50 10.05 6.56
CA LEU A 34 11.70 8.88 7.43
C LEU A 34 12.94 8.05 7.04
N GLU A 35 13.20 7.89 5.74
CA GLU A 35 14.42 7.23 5.24
C GLU A 35 15.66 8.08 5.52
N ALA A 36 15.59 9.39 5.24
CA ALA A 36 16.69 10.32 5.44
C ALA A 36 17.10 10.45 6.93
N GLU A 37 16.13 10.35 7.83
CA GLU A 37 16.33 10.35 9.28
C GLU A 37 16.77 8.97 9.83
N GLY A 38 16.75 7.92 9.00
CA GLY A 38 17.11 6.56 9.37
C GLY A 38 16.10 5.89 10.31
N VAL A 39 14.85 6.33 10.27
CA VAL A 39 13.73 5.71 11.00
C VAL A 39 13.34 4.38 10.35
N VAL A 40 13.47 4.31 9.03
CA VAL A 40 13.26 3.10 8.22
C VAL A 40 14.52 2.78 7.43
N THR A 41 14.74 1.50 7.13
CA THR A 41 15.95 1.07 6.42
C THR A 41 15.87 1.38 4.93
N ASP A 42 14.67 1.27 4.36
CA ASP A 42 14.47 1.35 2.90
C ASP A 42 13.04 1.81 2.59
N THR A 43 12.91 2.66 1.57
CA THR A 43 11.63 3.11 1.06
C THR A 43 11.51 2.86 -0.44
N ALA A 44 10.40 2.24 -0.84
CA ALA A 44 10.06 2.04 -2.24
C ALA A 44 8.78 2.79 -2.58
N VAL A 45 8.86 3.68 -3.57
CA VAL A 45 7.73 4.50 -4.01
C VAL A 45 7.37 4.13 -5.44
N ASP A 46 6.09 3.84 -5.67
CA ASP A 46 5.56 3.69 -7.03
C ASP A 46 4.37 4.61 -7.27
N ALA A 47 4.58 5.60 -8.14
CA ALA A 47 3.57 6.55 -8.60
C ALA A 47 3.01 6.22 -10.01
N SER A 48 3.43 5.11 -10.61
CA SER A 48 3.06 4.71 -11.97
C SER A 48 1.64 4.14 -12.08
N TRP A 49 0.97 3.89 -10.95
CA TRP A 49 -0.35 3.27 -10.89
C TRP A 49 -1.44 4.29 -11.21
N GLN A 50 -1.46 4.77 -12.45
CA GLN A 50 -2.64 5.45 -13.00
C GLN A 50 -3.77 4.42 -13.07
N ARG A 51 -4.99 4.77 -12.65
CA ARG A 51 -6.28 4.05 -12.81
C ARG A 51 -6.07 2.77 -13.60
N ILE A 52 -6.24 1.59 -13.01
CA ILE A 52 -6.22 0.32 -13.77
C ILE A 52 -7.23 0.46 -14.94
N ARG A 53 -6.76 0.91 -16.11
CA ARG A 53 -7.55 1.26 -17.29
C ARG A 53 -7.29 0.17 -18.30
N THR A 54 -8.05 -0.93 -18.21
CA THR A 54 -8.33 -1.79 -19.38
C THR A 54 -7.09 -2.57 -19.89
N PRO A 55 -7.24 -3.73 -20.55
CA PRO A 55 -6.14 -4.69 -20.72
C PRO A 55 -5.11 -4.39 -21.82
N GLU A 56 -5.12 -3.21 -22.43
CA GLU A 56 -4.24 -2.95 -23.57
C GLU A 56 -2.88 -2.31 -23.21
N GLN A 57 -2.61 -1.94 -21.95
CA GLN A 57 -1.40 -1.14 -21.65
C GLN A 57 -0.50 -1.49 -20.45
N ASP A 58 -0.82 -2.39 -19.51
CA ASP A 58 0.08 -2.54 -18.33
C ASP A 58 0.09 -3.94 -17.69
N SER A 59 1.30 -4.44 -17.42
CA SER A 59 1.81 -4.99 -16.14
C SER A 59 0.79 -5.56 -15.12
N ARG A 60 -0.13 -6.43 -15.55
CA ARG A 60 -1.37 -6.77 -14.83
C ARG A 60 -1.24 -7.78 -13.69
N ASP A 61 -0.18 -8.57 -13.62
CA ASP A 61 -0.04 -9.60 -12.59
C ASP A 61 0.42 -9.02 -11.25
N GLU A 62 1.32 -8.04 -11.25
CA GLU A 62 1.94 -7.53 -10.01
C GLU A 62 0.95 -6.72 -9.17
N ALA A 63 0.04 -5.99 -9.83
CA ALA A 63 -0.99 -5.21 -9.17
C ALA A 63 -2.05 -6.03 -8.46
N LEU A 64 -2.55 -7.05 -9.15
CA LEU A 64 -3.53 -7.96 -8.58
C LEU A 64 -2.89 -8.79 -7.46
N ALA A 65 -1.69 -9.33 -7.70
CA ALA A 65 -0.99 -10.12 -6.70
C ALA A 65 -0.59 -9.30 -5.46
N THR A 66 -0.32 -8.00 -5.59
CA THR A 66 -0.12 -7.10 -4.43
C THR A 66 -1.43 -6.86 -3.67
N TYR A 67 -2.55 -6.68 -4.38
CA TYR A 67 -3.85 -6.55 -3.74
C TYR A 67 -4.29 -7.83 -3.02
N GLU A 68 -4.05 -8.99 -3.61
CA GLU A 68 -4.33 -10.29 -2.99
C GLU A 68 -3.51 -10.46 -1.72
N GLU A 69 -2.20 -10.15 -1.75
CA GLU A 69 -1.32 -10.19 -0.58
C GLU A 69 -1.82 -9.27 0.55
N PHE A 70 -2.22 -8.04 0.22
CA PHE A 70 -2.80 -7.11 1.19
C PHE A 70 -4.13 -7.64 1.75
N GLY A 71 -4.91 -8.33 0.91
CA GLY A 71 -6.18 -8.93 1.30
C GLY A 71 -6.00 -10.13 2.22
N GLU A 72 -4.95 -10.93 2.01
CA GLU A 72 -4.54 -12.02 2.90
C GLU A 72 -4.13 -11.46 4.25
N TRP A 73 -3.24 -10.45 4.27
CA TRP A 73 -2.87 -9.77 5.53
C TRP A 73 -4.08 -9.21 6.27
N ALA A 74 -4.98 -8.54 5.56
CA ALA A 74 -6.17 -7.98 6.18
C ALA A 74 -7.05 -9.08 6.78
N SER A 75 -7.28 -10.17 6.04
CA SER A 75 -8.11 -11.29 6.50
C SER A 75 -7.53 -11.99 7.74
N GLU A 76 -6.22 -12.23 7.77
CA GLU A 76 -5.55 -12.85 8.91
C GLU A 76 -5.59 -11.95 10.17
N ASN A 77 -5.63 -10.63 9.97
CA ASN A 77 -5.67 -9.66 11.06
C ASN A 77 -7.10 -9.24 11.48
N GLY A 78 -8.15 -9.73 10.82
CA GLY A 78 -9.53 -9.29 11.07
C GLY A 78 -9.83 -7.88 10.57
N TYR A 79 -9.11 -7.43 9.54
CA TYR A 79 -9.34 -6.17 8.84
C TYR A 79 -9.80 -6.41 7.40
N ARG A 80 -10.22 -5.33 6.76
CA ARG A 80 -10.65 -5.24 5.36
C ARG A 80 -10.03 -4.02 4.71
N LEU A 81 -9.64 -4.19 3.46
CA LEU A 81 -9.14 -3.10 2.63
C LEU A 81 -10.27 -2.22 2.08
N GLU A 82 -11.48 -2.77 1.98
CA GLU A 82 -12.68 -2.02 1.60
C GLU A 82 -13.13 -1.10 2.76
N PRO A 83 -13.53 0.16 2.50
CA PRO A 83 -13.91 0.72 1.20
C PRO A 83 -12.78 1.41 0.43
N ALA A 84 -11.56 1.48 0.97
CA ALA A 84 -10.49 2.25 0.36
C ALA A 84 -9.94 1.60 -0.92
N PHE A 85 -9.82 0.28 -0.92
CA PHE A 85 -9.54 -0.53 -2.10
C PHE A 85 -10.85 -1.08 -2.63
N GLU A 86 -11.29 -0.61 -3.79
CA GLU A 86 -12.61 -0.93 -4.31
C GLU A 86 -12.52 -1.93 -5.46
N ARG A 87 -13.14 -3.11 -5.30
CA ARG A 87 -13.26 -4.10 -6.38
C ARG A 87 -14.44 -3.72 -7.28
N ARG A 88 -14.18 -3.51 -8.57
CA ARG A 88 -15.21 -3.22 -9.58
C ARG A 88 -15.13 -4.22 -10.71
N GLN A 89 -16.26 -4.80 -11.05
CA GLN A 89 -16.40 -5.56 -12.29
C GLN A 89 -16.71 -4.59 -13.42
N ARG A 90 -15.90 -4.61 -14.49
CA ARG A 90 -16.20 -3.87 -15.72
C ARG A 90 -16.42 -4.84 -16.88
N SER A 91 -17.61 -4.75 -17.46
CA SER A 91 -17.92 -5.26 -18.79
C SER A 91 -17.56 -4.21 -19.84
N TYR A 92 -16.83 -4.60 -20.88
CA TYR A 92 -16.51 -3.71 -22.00
C TYR A 92 -17.51 -3.87 -23.13
N ILE A 93 -18.06 -2.76 -23.64
CA ILE A 93 -18.97 -2.79 -24.78
C ILE A 93 -18.18 -3.29 -25.99
N GLY A 94 -18.48 -4.51 -26.45
CA GLY A 94 -17.78 -5.18 -27.55
C GLY A 94 -16.98 -6.42 -27.16
N SER A 95 -16.85 -6.75 -25.87
CA SER A 95 -16.37 -8.05 -25.42
C SER A 95 -17.35 -8.66 -24.40
N ASP A 96 -17.54 -9.97 -24.43
CA ASP A 96 -18.31 -10.72 -23.42
C ASP A 96 -17.48 -10.95 -22.13
N ALA A 97 -16.29 -10.36 -22.05
CA ALA A 97 -15.38 -10.55 -20.93
C ALA A 97 -15.71 -9.56 -19.81
N VAL A 98 -16.13 -10.10 -18.67
CA VAL A 98 -16.16 -9.37 -17.40
C VAL A 98 -14.76 -9.41 -16.82
N HIS A 99 -14.21 -8.24 -16.51
CA HIS A 99 -12.92 -8.14 -15.85
C HIS A 99 -13.07 -7.57 -14.45
N ASP A 100 -12.49 -8.25 -13.47
CA ASP A 100 -12.28 -7.72 -12.13
C ASP A 100 -11.19 -6.65 -12.17
N VAL A 101 -11.50 -5.48 -11.64
CA VAL A 101 -10.61 -4.33 -11.55
C VAL A 101 -10.56 -3.88 -10.11
N VAL A 102 -9.36 -3.74 -9.56
CA VAL A 102 -9.16 -3.15 -8.23
C VAL A 102 -8.84 -1.67 -8.39
N VAL A 103 -9.59 -0.83 -7.70
CA VAL A 103 -9.30 0.61 -7.64
C VAL A 103 -8.58 0.87 -6.33
N PHE A 104 -7.29 1.17 -6.43
CA PHE A 104 -6.49 1.56 -5.28
C PHE A 104 -6.90 2.94 -4.75
N PRO A 105 -6.70 3.19 -3.45
CA PRO A 105 -6.86 4.51 -2.88
C PRO A 105 -5.84 5.49 -3.47
N MET A 106 -6.01 6.76 -3.15
CA MET A 106 -5.10 7.83 -3.60
C MET A 106 -3.63 7.58 -3.19
N ALA A 107 -3.46 7.03 -2.00
CA ALA A 107 -2.20 6.55 -1.44
C ALA A 107 -2.49 5.29 -0.62
N SER A 108 -1.65 4.28 -0.77
CA SER A 108 -1.59 3.12 0.13
C SER A 108 -0.15 2.86 0.53
N LEU A 109 0.04 2.37 1.74
CA LEU A 109 1.34 2.15 2.35
C LEU A 109 1.36 0.75 2.95
N ALA A 110 2.38 -0.02 2.64
CA ALA A 110 2.65 -1.31 3.26
C ALA A 110 3.99 -1.27 4.01
N VAL A 111 4.01 -1.84 5.21
CA VAL A 111 5.18 -1.92 6.08
C VAL A 111 5.65 -3.36 6.12
N TYR A 112 6.92 -3.58 5.81
CA TYR A 112 7.55 -4.89 5.85
C TYR A 112 8.69 -4.89 6.85
N GLU A 113 8.96 -6.06 7.41
CA GLU A 113 10.20 -6.37 8.11
C GLU A 113 10.81 -7.59 7.39
N GLY A 114 11.86 -7.37 6.59
CA GLY A 114 12.41 -8.41 5.72
C GLY A 114 11.41 -8.94 4.68
N SER A 115 10.91 -10.17 4.88
CA SER A 115 9.91 -10.86 4.05
C SER A 115 8.52 -10.92 4.71
N ASP A 116 8.35 -10.25 5.83
CA ASP A 116 7.12 -10.30 6.61
C ASP A 116 6.37 -8.98 6.46
N LEU A 117 5.15 -9.06 5.92
CA LEU A 117 4.23 -7.94 5.81
C LEU A 117 3.62 -7.67 7.18
N GLN A 118 4.07 -6.59 7.82
CA GLN A 118 3.68 -6.19 9.16
C GLN A 118 2.32 -5.49 9.16
N ALA A 119 2.14 -4.52 8.26
CA ALA A 119 0.91 -3.74 8.22
C ALA A 119 0.59 -3.18 6.82
N VAL A 120 -0.70 -3.05 6.51
CA VAL A 120 -1.19 -2.40 5.28
C VAL A 120 -2.18 -1.29 5.61
N PHE A 121 -2.00 -0.14 4.97
CA PHE A 121 -2.86 1.03 5.10
C PHE A 121 -3.25 1.58 3.72
N PRO A 122 -4.47 2.13 3.56
CA PRO A 122 -5.55 2.18 4.54
C PRO A 122 -6.24 0.83 4.75
N CYS A 123 -6.62 0.54 5.99
CA CYS A 123 -7.40 -0.64 6.37
C CYS A 123 -8.50 -0.24 7.37
N ALA A 124 -9.57 -1.03 7.42
CA ALA A 124 -10.66 -0.86 8.37
C ALA A 124 -11.01 -2.19 9.03
N ASP A 125 -11.53 -2.19 10.26
CA ASP A 125 -12.01 -3.42 10.89
C ASP A 125 -13.22 -4.00 10.13
N GLU A 126 -13.60 -5.24 10.41
CA GLU A 126 -14.76 -5.88 9.77
C GLU A 126 -16.04 -5.02 9.82
N SER A 127 -16.26 -4.33 10.94
CA SER A 127 -17.40 -3.44 11.20
C SER A 127 -17.30 -2.11 10.44
N GLY A 128 -16.08 -1.69 10.09
CA GLY A 128 -15.77 -0.40 9.47
C GLY A 128 -15.87 0.79 10.43
N GLU A 129 -15.89 0.54 11.75
CA GLU A 129 -15.92 1.58 12.77
C GLU A 129 -14.52 2.13 13.04
N ILE A 130 -13.53 1.22 13.05
CA ILE A 130 -12.12 1.57 13.19
C ILE A 130 -11.49 1.54 11.81
N ASN A 131 -10.82 2.63 11.43
CA ASN A 131 -10.06 2.72 10.20
C ASN A 131 -8.71 3.39 10.46
N PHE A 132 -7.67 2.83 9.87
CA PHE A 132 -6.32 3.37 9.90
C PHE A 132 -5.95 3.84 8.51
N SER A 133 -5.38 5.05 8.44
CA SER A 133 -4.97 5.68 7.21
C SER A 133 -3.44 5.66 7.06
N VAL A 134 -2.98 6.00 5.85
CA VAL A 134 -1.54 6.21 5.59
C VAL A 134 -0.95 7.27 6.52
N GLN A 135 -1.74 8.27 6.95
CA GLN A 135 -1.25 9.30 7.86
C GLN A 135 -1.00 8.79 9.27
N ASP A 136 -1.87 7.90 9.77
CA ASP A 136 -1.70 7.30 11.10
C ASP A 136 -0.40 6.47 11.14
N CYS A 137 -0.12 5.73 10.06
CA CYS A 137 1.13 5.00 9.92
C CYS A 137 2.36 5.90 9.92
N LEU A 138 2.34 6.99 9.15
CA LEU A 138 3.46 7.93 9.12
C LEU A 138 3.66 8.60 10.49
N GLU A 139 2.57 8.99 11.16
CA GLU A 139 2.62 9.60 12.50
C GLU A 139 3.23 8.64 13.54
N ALA A 140 2.94 7.35 13.46
CA ALA A 140 3.53 6.33 14.32
C ALA A 140 5.06 6.24 14.12
N PHE A 141 5.54 6.25 12.87
CA PHE A 141 6.98 6.29 12.60
C PHE A 141 7.61 7.62 13.03
N GLU A 142 6.99 8.76 12.72
CA GLU A 142 7.44 10.11 13.10
C GLU A 142 7.55 10.26 14.63
N SER A 143 6.68 9.59 15.39
CA SER A 143 6.65 9.61 16.87
C SER A 143 7.51 8.51 17.51
N GLY A 144 8.03 7.58 16.73
CA GLY A 144 8.78 6.42 17.21
C GLY A 144 7.92 5.36 17.91
N GLU A 145 6.61 5.35 17.67
CA GLU A 145 5.64 4.40 18.22
C GLU A 145 5.52 3.17 17.31
N THR A 146 6.64 2.59 16.90
CA THR A 146 6.66 1.42 15.99
C THR A 146 6.12 0.15 16.65
N ASP A 147 6.12 0.08 17.98
CA ASP A 147 5.45 -0.98 18.75
C ASP A 147 3.94 -1.08 18.42
N TRP A 148 3.36 -0.01 17.85
CA TRP A 148 1.99 -0.03 17.34
C TRP A 148 1.76 -1.12 16.29
N PHE A 149 2.77 -1.48 15.49
CA PHE A 149 2.65 -2.53 14.50
C PHE A 149 2.57 -3.94 15.10
N GLU A 150 3.03 -4.13 16.35
CA GLU A 150 2.94 -5.42 17.05
C GLU A 150 1.50 -5.85 17.35
N GLN A 151 0.54 -4.94 17.22
CA GLN A 151 -0.88 -5.27 17.31
C GLN A 151 -1.38 -6.09 16.12
N PHE A 152 -0.62 -6.10 15.01
CA PHE A 152 -0.92 -6.86 13.81
C PHE A 152 -0.07 -8.13 13.77
N ALA A 153 -0.68 -9.24 13.37
CA ALA A 153 0.00 -10.47 13.02
C ALA A 153 0.74 -10.29 11.69
N PRO A 154 2.07 -10.47 11.65
CA PRO A 154 2.81 -10.41 10.41
C PRO A 154 2.43 -11.57 9.49
N VAL A 155 2.36 -11.30 8.20
CA VAL A 155 2.13 -12.32 7.16
C VAL A 155 3.38 -12.45 6.31
N THR A 156 4.00 -13.63 6.33
CA THR A 156 5.18 -13.90 5.51
C THR A 156 4.78 -13.96 4.04
N VAL A 157 5.41 -13.12 3.22
CA VAL A 157 5.17 -13.04 1.78
C VAL A 157 6.33 -13.66 1.01
N ASP A 158 6.05 -14.26 -0.15
CA ASP A 158 7.06 -14.92 -1.00
C ASP A 158 7.89 -13.90 -1.81
N ARG A 159 8.21 -12.75 -1.21
CA ARG A 159 9.04 -11.69 -1.79
C ARG A 159 9.83 -10.93 -0.73
N ALA A 160 11.13 -10.78 -0.98
CA ALA A 160 12.04 -9.96 -0.15
C ALA A 160 12.29 -8.56 -0.76
N SER A 161 11.69 -8.27 -1.91
CA SER A 161 11.85 -7.01 -2.62
C SER A 161 10.51 -6.58 -3.21
N PRO A 162 10.26 -5.27 -3.30
CA PRO A 162 9.04 -4.75 -3.91
C PRO A 162 8.90 -5.30 -5.33
N ARG A 163 7.67 -5.60 -5.74
CA ARG A 163 7.33 -5.89 -7.16
C ARG A 163 7.31 -4.61 -8.00
N LEU A 164 7.87 -3.53 -7.47
CA LEU A 164 7.85 -2.22 -8.10
C LEU A 164 9.04 -2.16 -9.04
N THR A 165 8.77 -1.95 -10.33
CA THR A 165 9.81 -1.43 -11.22
C THR A 165 10.06 -0.01 -10.77
N VAL A 166 11.09 0.20 -9.94
CA VAL A 166 11.55 1.54 -9.56
C VAL A 166 11.89 2.25 -10.86
N ASN A 167 10.99 3.13 -11.33
CA ASN A 167 11.36 4.08 -12.37
C ASN A 167 12.28 5.08 -11.70
N ALA A 168 13.57 4.73 -11.69
CA ALA A 168 14.63 5.69 -11.55
C ALA A 168 14.54 6.65 -12.75
N ASP A 169 14.02 7.85 -12.50
CA ASP A 169 14.30 9.01 -13.36
C ASP A 169 15.10 10.03 -12.53
#